data_AF-A0A8J3QL56-F1
#
_entry.id   AF-A0A8J3QL56-F1
#
_cell.length_a   1.000
_cell.length_b   1.000
_cell.length_c   1.000
_cell.angle_alpha   90.00
_cell.angle_beta   90.00
_cell.angle_gamma   90.00
#
_symmetry.space_group_name_H-M   'P 1'
#
loop_
_entity.id
_entity.type
_entity.pdbx_description
1 polymer ?
#
loop_
_entity_poly.entity_id
_entity_poly.type
_entity_poly.pdbx_seq_one_letter_code
_entity_poly.pdbx_strand_id
1 'polypeptide(L)' 'MTEAMAPNENSTGHHAVDAAVASVQNAAGLSAQEQLGAYEAAHQTLREVLSSIEE' A
#
# COMPACT_ATOMS: atom_id res chain seq x y z
N MET A 1 15.57 18.15 -20.91
CA MET A 1 14.20 17.71 -20.55
C MET A 1 14.35 16.84 -19.32
N THR A 2 14.46 17.46 -18.14
CA THR A 2 14.51 16.72 -16.87
C THR A 2 13.12 16.85 -16.29
N GLU A 3 12.28 15.84 -16.54
CA GLU A 3 10.98 15.74 -15.90
C GLU A 3 11.27 15.57 -14.41
N ALA A 4 11.06 16.65 -13.65
CA ALA A 4 11.11 16.59 -12.20
C ALA A 4 9.97 15.66 -11.79
N MET A 5 10.33 14.44 -11.38
CA MET A 5 9.42 13.49 -10.77
C MET A 5 8.68 14.26 -9.67
N ALA A 6 7.37 14.46 -9.85
CA ALA A 6 6.52 15.13 -8.88
C ALA A 6 6.76 14.50 -7.50
N PRO A 7 6.62 15.26 -6.39
CA PRO A 7 6.51 14.61 -5.09
C PRO A 7 5.48 13.50 -5.23
N ASN A 8 5.78 12.31 -4.73
CA ASN A 8 4.87 11.18 -4.82
C ASN A 8 3.61 11.58 -4.04
N GLU A 9 2.60 12.15 -4.71
CA GLU A 9 1.34 12.66 -4.14
C GLU A 9 0.57 11.54 -3.40
N ASN A 10 1.04 10.30 -3.51
CA ASN A 10 0.52 9.10 -2.86
C ASN A 10 1.34 8.64 -1.64
N SER A 11 2.29 9.43 -1.15
CA SER A 11 3.04 9.14 0.08
C SER A 11 2.25 9.60 1.30
N THR A 12 1.85 8.66 2.14
CA THR A 12 1.14 8.90 3.40
C THR A 12 2.07 9.34 4.54
N GLY A 13 3.39 9.30 4.31
CA GLY A 13 4.39 9.52 5.36
C GLY A 13 4.59 8.31 6.28
N HIS A 14 3.86 7.22 6.03
CA HIS A 14 3.98 5.97 6.78
C HIS A 14 4.38 4.83 5.86
N HIS A 15 5.66 4.44 5.91
CA HIS A 15 6.27 3.48 4.97
C HIS A 15 5.48 2.17 4.82
N ALA A 16 4.93 1.64 5.93
CA ALA A 16 4.14 0.40 5.86
C ALA A 16 2.77 0.60 5.19
N VAL A 17 2.17 1.79 5.33
CA VAL A 17 0.90 2.13 4.66
C VAL A 17 1.16 2.36 3.17
N ASP A 18 2.26 3.03 2.82
CA ASP A 18 2.65 3.26 1.43
C ASP A 18 2.90 1.93 0.70
N ALA A 19 3.57 0.98 1.35
CA ALA A 19 3.79 -0.36 0.81
C ALA A 19 2.48 -1.14 0.62
N ALA A 20 1.53 -1.05 1.58
CA ALA A 20 0.22 -1.69 1.46
C ALA A 20 -0.60 -1.11 0.29
N VAL A 21 -0.58 0.21 0.11
CA VAL A 21 -1.27 0.90 -0.99
C VAL A 21 -0.64 0.54 -2.35
N ALA A 22 0.69 0.45 -2.42
CA ALA A 22 1.37 -0.02 -3.63
C ALA A 22 1.03 -1.48 -3.95
N SER A 23 0.96 -2.35 -2.94
CA SER A 23 0.57 -3.76 -3.11
C SER A 23 -0.81 -3.90 -3.76
N VAL A 24 -1.80 -3.15 -3.26
CA VAL A 24 -3.17 -3.15 -3.81
C VAL A 24 -3.20 -2.63 -5.25
N GLN A 25 -2.44 -1.58 -5.57
CA GLN A 25 -2.36 -1.07 -6.94
C GLN A 25 -1.76 -2.10 -7.91
N ASN A 26 -0.71 -2.81 -7.49
CA ASN A 26 -0.09 -3.87 -8.28
C ASN A 26 -1.03 -5.07 -8.49
N ALA A 27 -1.94 -5.32 -7.54
CA ALA A 27 -2.88 -6.43 -7.60
C ALA A 27 -3.96 -6.28 -8.68
N ALA A 28 -4.26 -5.06 -9.13
CA ALA A 28 -5.36 -4.78 -10.06
C ALA A 28 -5.26 -5.53 -11.41
N GLY A 29 -4.05 -5.95 -11.81
CA GLY A 29 -3.81 -6.75 -13.02
C GLY A 29 -3.74 -8.26 -12.81
N LEU A 30 -3.85 -8.74 -11.58
CA LEU A 30 -3.68 -10.16 -11.22
C LEU A 30 -4.99 -10.95 -11.30
N SER A 31 -4.90 -12.28 -11.15
CA SER A 31 -6.09 -13.13 -11.02
C SER A 31 -6.86 -12.83 -9.73
N ALA A 32 -8.14 -13.22 -9.67
CA ALA A 32 -8.97 -12.97 -8.49
C ALA A 32 -8.40 -13.58 -7.19
N GLN A 33 -7.75 -14.74 -7.28
CA GLN A 33 -7.13 -15.39 -6.12
C GLN A 33 -5.87 -14.65 -5.65
N GLU A 34 -5.07 -14.13 -6.58
CA GLU A 34 -3.90 -13.32 -6.25
C GLU A 34 -4.29 -11.94 -5.71
N GLN A 35 -5.36 -11.35 -6.26
CA GLN A 35 -5.96 -10.13 -5.72
C GLN A 35 -6.36 -10.32 -4.26
N LEU A 36 -7.05 -11.42 -3.93
CA LEU A 36 -7.45 -11.72 -2.57
C LEU A 36 -6.25 -11.75 -1.61
N GLY A 37 -5.19 -12.47 -1.96
CA GLY A 37 -3.98 -12.53 -1.14
C GLY A 37 -3.31 -11.17 -0.94
N ALA A 38 -3.29 -10.32 -1.98
CA ALA A 38 -2.76 -8.97 -1.88
C ALA A 38 -3.62 -8.07 -0.96
N TYR A 39 -4.95 -8.17 -1.04
CA TYR A 39 -5.86 -7.43 -0.16
C TYR A 39 -5.75 -7.90 1.31
N GLU A 40 -5.65 -9.20 1.56
CA GLU A 40 -5.48 -9.74 2.92
C GLU A 40 -4.16 -9.28 3.54
N ALA A 41 -3.07 -9.32 2.77
CA ALA A 41 -1.77 -8.84 3.23
C ALA A 41 -1.79 -7.33 3.53
N ALA A 42 -2.35 -6.52 2.62
CA ALA A 42 -2.49 -5.08 2.83
C ALA A 42 -3.34 -4.77 4.06
N HIS A 43 -4.47 -5.47 4.23
CA HIS A 43 -5.35 -5.32 5.39
C HIS A 43 -4.64 -5.66 6.71
N GLN A 44 -3.89 -6.75 6.75
CA GLN A 44 -3.09 -7.11 7.93
C GLN A 44 -2.10 -6.00 8.29
N THR A 45 -1.33 -5.50 7.31
CA THR A 45 -0.38 -4.41 7.55
C THR A 45 -1.07 -3.17 8.09
N LEU A 46 -2.17 -2.73 7.47
CA LEU A 46 -2.90 -1.54 7.93
C LEU A 46 -3.43 -1.71 9.36
N ARG A 47 -3.89 -2.91 9.71
CA ARG A 47 -4.33 -3.23 11.07
C ARG A 47 -3.18 -3.14 12.09
N GLU A 48 -2.00 -3.66 11.76
CA GLU A 48 -0.82 -3.57 12.64
C GLU A 48 -0.40 -2.11 12.87
N VAL A 49 -0.45 -1.29 11.81
CA VAL A 49 -0.16 0.15 11.93
C VAL A 49 -1.16 0.84 12.84
N LEU A 50 -2.46 0.57 12.66
CA LEU A 50 -3.49 1.15 13.51
C LEU A 50 -3.29 0.75 14.98
N SER A 51 -3.04 -0.54 15.24
CA SER A 51 -2.76 -1.04 16.58
C SER A 51 -1.57 -0.31 17.21
N SER A 52 -0.49 -0.08 16.45
CA SER A 52 0.69 0.64 16.95
C SER A 52 0.43 2.13 17.26
N ILE A 53 -0.63 2.74 16.71
CA ILE A 53 -1.03 4.12 17.02
C ILE A 53 -1.92 4.15 18.27
N GLU A 54 -2.66 3.08 18.53
CA GLU A 54 -3.57 2.96 19.67
C GLU A 54 -2.87 2.62 21.00
N GLU A 55 -1.61 2.18 20.96
CA GLU A 55 -0.76 1.85 22.13
C GLU A 55 -0.03 3.04 22.77
#